data_AF-A0A177Y5K4-F1
#
_entry.id   AF-A0A177Y5K4-F1
#
_cell.length_a   1.000
_cell.length_b   1.000
_cell.length_c   1.000
_cell.angle_alpha   90.00
_cell.angle_beta   90.00
_cell.angle_gamma   90.00
#
_symmetry.space_group_name_H-M   'P 1'
#
loop_
_entity.id
_entity.type
_entity.pdbx_description
1 polymer ?
#
loop_
_entity_poly.entity_id
_entity_poly.type
_entity_poly.pdbx_seq_one_letter_code
_entity_poly.pdbx_strand_id
1 'polypeptide(L)'
;MGFQHPIERITTSPITYCNLFGVNSGKVQTYSSPEEDKLIIGNDVWIGQNVTLKPGITISDGAVIAANAVVTKDVPPYAIVGGIPAKIIRYRFDKELVKKLLETKWWEYSYLDFDDLSFKDNADDFLSSLITQIEAGELTQFKARKITL
;
A
#
# COMPACT_ATOMS: atom_id res chain seq x y z
N MET A 1 -12.03 5.75 7.89
CA MET A 1 -13.14 6.46 7.20
C MET A 1 -14.36 5.55 7.21
N GLY A 2 -15.58 6.10 7.30
CA GLY A 2 -16.82 5.31 7.28
C GLY A 2 -17.16 4.77 5.88
N PHE A 3 -18.34 4.16 5.74
CA PHE A 3 -18.86 3.72 4.45
C PHE A 3 -18.94 4.87 3.45
N GLN A 4 -18.76 4.57 2.17
CA GLN A 4 -18.92 5.58 1.12
C GLN A 4 -20.43 5.75 0.81
N HIS A 5 -20.95 6.94 1.09
CA HIS A 5 -22.36 7.28 0.89
C HIS A 5 -22.59 7.78 -0.55
N PRO A 6 -23.60 7.29 -1.28
CA PRO A 6 -24.00 7.89 -2.56
C PRO A 6 -24.40 9.35 -2.36
N ILE A 7 -23.68 10.27 -3.00
CA ILE A 7 -23.93 11.72 -2.93
C ILE A 7 -24.89 12.21 -4.04
N GLU A 8 -25.17 11.35 -5.02
CA GLU A 8 -25.98 11.70 -6.19
C GLU A 8 -27.49 11.49 -5.97
N ARG A 9 -27.86 10.99 -4.77
CA ARG A 9 -29.24 10.72 -4.38
C ARG A 9 -29.84 11.90 -3.64
N ILE A 10 -31.17 11.91 -3.51
CA ILE A 10 -31.91 12.95 -2.76
C ILE A 10 -31.51 13.04 -1.27
N THR A 11 -30.84 12.01 -0.73
CA THR A 11 -30.30 12.00 0.63
C THR A 11 -29.06 11.10 0.70
N THR A 12 -28.09 11.49 1.53
CA THR A 12 -26.94 10.65 1.93
C THR A 12 -27.32 9.62 3.00
N SER A 13 -28.59 9.59 3.41
CA SER A 13 -29.10 8.62 4.38
C SER A 13 -29.02 7.19 3.83
N PRO A 14 -28.52 6.23 4.65
CA PRO A 14 -28.50 4.80 4.34
C PRO A 14 -29.86 4.20 3.97
N ILE A 15 -30.97 4.85 4.31
CA ILE A 15 -32.33 4.37 4.00
C ILE A 15 -32.54 4.03 2.52
N THR A 16 -31.83 4.73 1.62
CA THR A 16 -32.00 4.53 0.19
C THR A 16 -31.15 3.39 -0.36
N TYR A 17 -30.08 2.95 0.30
CA TYR A 17 -29.14 1.99 -0.30
C TYR A 17 -28.68 0.88 0.66
N CYS A 18 -29.16 0.82 1.89
CA CYS A 18 -29.06 -0.37 2.70
C CYS A 18 -30.31 -0.58 3.55
N ASN A 19 -30.60 -1.83 3.90
CA ASN A 19 -31.76 -2.18 4.73
C ASN A 19 -31.44 -2.15 6.23
N LEU A 20 -30.44 -1.36 6.66
CA LEU A 20 -29.95 -1.31 8.04
C LEU A 20 -31.07 -1.02 9.07
N PHE A 21 -32.10 -0.28 8.66
CA PHE A 21 -33.21 0.14 9.52
C PHE A 21 -34.54 -0.56 9.22
N GLY A 22 -34.57 -1.57 8.35
CA GLY A 22 -35.80 -2.30 7.97
C GLY A 22 -36.84 -1.49 7.17
N VAL A 23 -36.60 -0.20 6.95
CA VAL A 23 -37.51 0.74 6.24
C VAL A 23 -37.43 0.65 4.73
N ASN A 24 -36.39 0.02 4.17
CA ASN A 24 -36.24 -0.10 2.73
C ASN A 24 -37.28 -1.10 2.16
N SER A 25 -37.67 -2.13 2.93
CA SER A 25 -38.69 -3.13 2.55
C SER A 25 -38.50 -3.74 1.16
N GLY A 26 -37.25 -3.82 0.67
CA GLY A 26 -36.91 -4.30 -0.68
C GLY A 26 -37.24 -3.34 -1.82
N LYS A 27 -37.68 -2.11 -1.52
CA LYS A 27 -38.01 -1.09 -2.54
C LYS A 27 -36.77 -0.53 -3.24
N VAL A 28 -35.60 -0.64 -2.63
CA VAL A 28 -34.34 -0.21 -3.23
C VAL A 28 -33.29 -1.30 -3.09
N GLN A 29 -32.58 -1.58 -4.18
CA GLN A 29 -31.46 -2.50 -4.18
C GLN A 29 -30.43 -2.08 -3.11
N THR A 30 -30.15 -2.99 -2.19
CA THR A 30 -29.09 -2.80 -1.19
C THR A 30 -27.75 -2.75 -1.92
N TYR A 31 -27.05 -1.65 -1.73
CA TYR A 31 -25.64 -1.51 -2.08
C TYR A 31 -24.86 -2.45 -1.18
N SER A 32 -24.35 -3.55 -1.73
CA SER A 32 -23.25 -4.26 -1.11
C SER A 32 -22.07 -3.28 -1.10
N SER A 33 -21.47 -3.01 0.06
CA SER A 33 -20.12 -2.43 0.05
C SER A 33 -19.30 -3.32 -0.87
N PRO A 34 -18.72 -2.80 -1.96
CA PRO A 34 -17.99 -3.66 -2.87
C PRO A 34 -16.88 -4.32 -2.07
N GLU A 35 -16.69 -5.63 -2.27
CA GLU A 35 -15.49 -6.34 -1.74
C GLU A 35 -14.18 -5.69 -2.24
N GLU A 36 -14.29 -4.78 -3.21
CA GLU A 36 -13.24 -3.95 -3.80
C GLU A 36 -12.69 -2.85 -2.87
N ASP A 37 -13.29 -2.61 -1.70
CA ASP A 37 -12.81 -1.62 -0.73
C ASP A 37 -11.62 -2.10 0.14
N LYS A 38 -10.95 -3.20 -0.24
CA LYS A 38 -9.77 -3.70 0.49
C LYS A 38 -8.60 -2.74 0.33
N LEU A 39 -8.15 -2.19 1.46
CA LEU A 39 -6.87 -1.50 1.54
C LEU A 39 -5.73 -2.50 1.32
N ILE A 40 -4.88 -2.24 0.32
CA ILE A 40 -3.70 -3.06 0.04
C ILE A 40 -2.47 -2.26 0.48
N ILE A 41 -1.64 -2.87 1.33
CA ILE A 41 -0.34 -2.34 1.74
C ILE A 41 0.72 -3.28 1.18
N GLY A 42 1.67 -2.73 0.41
CA GLY A 42 2.81 -3.44 -0.14
C GLY A 42 3.89 -3.73 0.90
N ASN A 43 5.05 -4.14 0.39
CA ASN A 43 6.23 -4.49 1.19
C ASN A 43 7.06 -3.24 1.49
N ASP A 44 7.84 -3.27 2.59
CA ASP A 44 8.71 -2.15 2.98
C ASP A 44 7.99 -0.79 3.13
N VAL A 45 6.69 -0.81 3.45
CA VAL A 45 5.91 0.43 3.66
C VAL A 45 6.12 0.94 5.09
N TRP A 46 6.52 2.20 5.23
CA TRP A 46 6.57 2.88 6.51
C TRP A 46 5.35 3.79 6.70
N ILE A 47 4.55 3.53 7.73
CA ILE A 47 3.36 4.31 8.07
C ILE A 47 3.58 5.04 9.40
N GLY A 48 3.58 6.36 9.36
CA GLY A 48 3.71 7.21 10.54
C GLY A 48 2.49 7.12 11.47
N GLN A 49 2.65 7.68 12.67
CA GLN A 49 1.59 7.69 13.67
C GLN A 49 0.36 8.50 13.20
N ASN A 50 -0.84 8.08 13.61
CA ASN A 50 -2.12 8.77 13.38
C ASN A 50 -2.46 9.00 11.89
N VAL A 51 -2.04 8.09 11.01
CA VAL A 51 -2.42 8.14 9.59
C VAL A 51 -3.85 7.63 9.40
N THR A 52 -4.61 8.30 8.53
CA THR A 52 -5.90 7.81 8.02
C THR A 52 -5.77 7.37 6.58
N LEU A 53 -6.13 6.12 6.29
CA LEU A 53 -6.15 5.56 4.94
C LEU A 53 -7.60 5.37 4.49
N LYS A 54 -7.92 5.85 3.28
CA LYS A 54 -9.21 5.58 2.66
C LYS A 54 -9.30 4.08 2.29
N PRO A 55 -10.43 3.39 2.56
CA PRO A 55 -10.67 2.06 2.03
C PRO A 55 -10.51 1.99 0.50
N GLY A 56 -10.11 0.83 -0.01
CA GLY A 56 -9.96 0.53 -1.43
C GLY A 56 -8.75 1.14 -2.14
N ILE A 57 -7.85 1.82 -1.42
CA ILE A 57 -6.61 2.33 -2.01
C ILE A 57 -5.47 1.31 -1.90
N THR A 58 -4.46 1.48 -2.75
CA THR A 58 -3.20 0.75 -2.69
C THR A 58 -2.06 1.65 -2.21
N ILE A 59 -1.33 1.19 -1.20
CA ILE A 59 -0.05 1.76 -0.78
C ILE A 59 1.04 0.84 -1.32
N SER A 60 1.72 1.26 -2.39
CA SER A 60 2.70 0.42 -3.10
C SER A 60 4.00 0.22 -2.33
N ASP A 61 4.80 -0.74 -2.78
CA ASP A 61 6.05 -1.14 -2.13
C ASP A 61 7.01 0.05 -1.88
N GLY A 62 7.65 0.04 -0.72
CA GLY A 62 8.62 1.06 -0.32
C GLY A 62 8.04 2.44 -0.02
N ALA A 63 6.72 2.63 -0.09
CA ALA A 63 6.09 3.93 0.16
C ALA A 63 6.25 4.38 1.63
N VAL A 64 6.26 5.69 1.83
CA VAL A 64 6.34 6.33 3.15
C VAL A 64 5.13 7.24 3.34
N ILE A 65 4.38 7.00 4.41
CA ILE A 65 3.24 7.84 4.80
C ILE A 65 3.62 8.63 6.05
N ALA A 66 3.78 9.95 5.93
CA ALA A 66 4.12 10.82 7.05
C ALA A 66 3.02 10.82 8.13
N ALA A 67 3.41 11.09 9.37
CA ALA A 67 2.48 11.14 10.50
C ALA A 67 1.33 12.15 10.28
N ASN A 68 0.14 11.84 10.81
CA ASN A 68 -1.09 12.62 10.69
C ASN A 68 -1.61 12.83 9.25
N ALA A 69 -1.10 12.08 8.26
CA ALA A 69 -1.58 12.19 6.88
C ALA A 69 -2.98 11.58 6.68
N VAL A 70 -3.77 12.15 5.78
CA VAL A 70 -5.05 11.59 5.31
C VAL A 70 -4.90 11.21 3.84
N VAL A 71 -4.72 9.93 3.58
CA VAL A 71 -4.45 9.37 2.25
C VAL A 71 -5.77 8.95 1.60
N THR A 72 -6.12 9.62 0.50
CA THR A 72 -7.41 9.43 -0.19
C THR A 72 -7.28 8.81 -1.59
N LYS A 73 -6.05 8.54 -2.04
CA LYS A 73 -5.71 7.99 -3.36
C LYS A 73 -4.55 7.01 -3.22
N ASP A 74 -4.35 6.19 -4.24
CA ASP A 74 -3.21 5.28 -4.31
C ASP A 74 -1.88 6.02 -4.18
N VAL A 75 -0.93 5.38 -3.49
CA VAL A 75 0.42 5.91 -3.27
C VAL A 75 1.40 5.12 -4.11
N PRO A 76 2.11 5.76 -5.06
CA PRO A 76 3.06 5.08 -5.93
C PRO A 76 4.23 4.44 -5.17
N PRO A 77 4.91 3.45 -5.78
CA PRO A 77 6.07 2.82 -5.17
C PRO A 77 7.12 3.84 -4.77
N TYR A 78 7.71 3.66 -3.59
CA TYR A 78 8.78 4.51 -3.06
C TYR A 78 8.44 6.01 -2.93
N ALA A 79 7.18 6.40 -3.06
CA ALA A 79 6.74 7.76 -2.86
C ALA A 79 6.67 8.09 -1.36
N ILE A 80 7.06 9.30 -1.00
CA ILE A 80 6.87 9.88 0.33
C ILE A 80 5.68 10.83 0.24
N VAL A 81 4.61 10.54 0.97
CA VAL A 81 3.40 11.36 1.00
C VAL A 81 3.13 11.91 2.41
N GLY A 82 2.48 13.07 2.48
CA GLY A 82 2.06 13.68 3.75
C GLY A 82 1.02 14.78 3.57
N GLY A 83 0.37 15.16 4.66
CA GLY A 83 -0.62 16.24 4.72
C GLY A 83 -2.09 15.77 4.63
N ILE A 84 -3.00 16.75 4.57
CA ILE A 84 -4.46 16.56 4.54
C ILE A 84 -5.06 17.47 3.44
N PRO A 85 -5.45 16.94 2.27
CA PRO A 85 -5.21 15.57 1.81
C PRO A 85 -3.72 15.31 1.57
N ALA A 86 -3.30 14.05 1.69
CA ALA A 86 -1.91 13.66 1.47
C ALA A 86 -1.49 13.94 0.02
N LYS A 87 -0.30 14.52 -0.15
CA LYS A 87 0.33 14.78 -1.45
C LYS A 87 1.73 14.18 -1.47
N ILE A 88 2.21 13.83 -2.66
CA ILE A 88 3.61 13.41 -2.85
C ILE A 88 4.51 14.61 -2.51
N ILE A 89 5.41 14.39 -1.55
CA ILE A 89 6.45 15.34 -1.14
C ILE A 89 7.68 15.14 -2.03
N ARG A 90 8.12 13.88 -2.17
CA ARG A 90 9.21 13.44 -3.05
C ARG A 90 9.20 11.91 -3.17
N TYR A 91 10.10 11.36 -3.98
CA TYR A 91 10.39 9.92 -3.98
C TYR A 91 11.61 9.64 -3.08
N ARG A 92 11.72 8.40 -2.57
CA ARG A 92 12.92 7.94 -1.84
C ARG A 92 14.15 7.90 -2.76
N PHE A 93 13.96 7.47 -3.99
CA PHE A 93 14.99 7.22 -5.00
C PHE A 93 14.60 7.76 -6.38
N ASP A 94 15.53 7.77 -7.33
CA ASP A 94 15.21 8.07 -8.73
C ASP A 94 14.43 6.91 -9.40
N LYS A 95 13.90 7.18 -10.59
CA LYS A 95 13.02 6.24 -11.30
C LYS A 95 13.72 4.95 -11.72
N GLU A 96 15.00 5.00 -12.07
CA GLU A 96 15.73 3.82 -12.53
C GLU A 96 16.02 2.89 -11.34
N LEU A 97 16.43 3.45 -10.21
CA LEU A 97 16.63 2.65 -9.00
C LEU A 97 15.31 2.05 -8.49
N VAL A 98 14.22 2.82 -8.49
CA VAL A 98 12.88 2.30 -8.15
C VAL A 98 12.50 1.11 -9.03
N LYS A 99 12.74 1.21 -10.35
CA LYS A 99 12.45 0.13 -11.29
C LYS A 99 13.23 -1.13 -10.94
N LYS A 100 14.54 -1.03 -10.73
CA LYS A 100 15.39 -2.17 -10.35
C LYS A 100 14.92 -2.80 -9.03
N LEU A 101 14.61 -1.99 -8.02
CA LEU A 101 14.12 -2.48 -6.73
C LEU A 101 12.81 -3.27 -6.85
N LEU A 102 11.87 -2.80 -7.69
CA LEU A 102 10.60 -3.48 -7.97
C LEU A 102 10.78 -4.78 -8.77
N GLU A 103 11.78 -4.84 -9.64
CA GLU A 103 12.13 -6.05 -10.40
C GLU A 103 12.78 -7.10 -9.51
N THR A 104 13.72 -6.69 -8.65
CA THR A 104 14.44 -7.59 -7.75
C THR A 104 13.56 -8.14 -6.63
N LYS A 105 12.57 -7.36 -6.16
CA LYS A 105 11.69 -7.74 -5.03
C LYS A 105 12.47 -8.31 -3.85
N TRP A 106 13.49 -7.58 -3.41
CA TRP A 106 14.45 -8.03 -2.39
C TRP A 106 13.79 -8.55 -1.10
N TRP A 107 12.58 -8.10 -0.77
CA TRP A 107 11.77 -8.57 0.36
C TRP A 107 11.25 -10.02 0.23
N GLU A 108 11.38 -10.64 -0.94
CA GLU A 108 11.09 -12.07 -1.18
C GLU A 108 12.33 -12.95 -0.94
N TYR A 109 13.42 -12.40 -0.40
CA TYR A 109 14.61 -13.13 0.02
C TYR A 109 14.82 -13.00 1.53
N SER A 110 15.26 -14.09 2.16
CA SER A 110 15.50 -14.08 3.60
C SER A 110 16.70 -13.20 3.90
N TYR A 111 16.53 -12.25 4.81
CA TYR A 111 17.65 -11.41 5.27
C TYR A 111 18.76 -12.22 5.97
N LEU A 112 18.48 -13.46 6.37
CA LEU A 112 19.47 -14.37 6.95
C LEU A 112 20.39 -14.99 5.89
N ASP A 113 19.97 -14.98 4.63
CA ASP A 113 20.74 -15.54 3.51
C ASP A 113 21.69 -14.48 2.91
N PHE A 114 21.59 -13.24 3.39
CA PHE A 114 22.37 -12.10 2.93
C PHE A 114 23.76 -12.11 3.58
N ASP A 115 24.57 -13.10 3.21
CA ASP A 115 25.98 -13.16 3.59
C ASP A 115 26.73 -11.99 2.92
N ASP A 116 27.51 -11.25 3.71
CA ASP A 116 28.33 -10.12 3.27
C ASP A 116 27.60 -8.93 2.59
N LEU A 117 26.26 -8.85 2.68
CA LEU A 117 25.53 -7.65 2.25
C LEU A 117 25.51 -6.59 3.35
N SER A 118 26.11 -5.43 3.07
CA SER A 118 26.05 -4.28 3.98
C SER A 118 24.74 -3.50 3.80
N PHE A 119 23.92 -3.51 4.85
CA PHE A 119 22.73 -2.65 4.96
C PHE A 119 23.05 -1.19 5.32
N LYS A 120 24.33 -0.85 5.51
CA LYS A 120 24.79 0.52 5.78
C LYS A 120 25.13 1.27 4.49
N ASP A 121 25.25 0.54 3.39
CA ASP A 121 25.59 1.11 2.10
C ASP A 121 24.37 1.83 1.50
N ASN A 122 24.59 2.61 0.46
CA ASN A 122 23.48 3.23 -0.24
C ASN A 122 22.66 2.15 -0.99
N ALA A 123 21.43 2.50 -1.37
CA ALA A 123 20.51 1.54 -1.96
C ALA A 123 20.98 0.96 -3.31
N ASP A 124 21.76 1.71 -4.10
CA ASP A 124 22.34 1.22 -5.36
C ASP A 124 23.41 0.16 -5.11
N ASP A 125 24.31 0.40 -4.14
CA ASP A 125 25.39 -0.51 -3.79
C ASP A 125 24.83 -1.83 -3.22
N PHE A 126 23.86 -1.73 -2.32
CA PHE A 126 23.14 -2.90 -1.80
C PHE A 126 22.51 -3.70 -2.93
N LEU A 127 21.81 -3.03 -3.85
CA LEU A 127 21.10 -3.70 -4.93
C LEU A 127 22.04 -4.37 -5.92
N SER A 128 23.19 -3.74 -6.21
CA SER A 128 24.20 -4.29 -7.09
C SER A 128 24.80 -5.57 -6.52
N SER A 129 25.11 -5.58 -5.22
CA SER A 129 25.62 -6.77 -4.53
C SER A 129 24.56 -7.87 -4.46
N LEU A 130 23.30 -7.51 -4.17
CA LEU A 130 22.18 -8.47 -4.14
C LEU A 130 21.97 -9.15 -5.50
N ILE A 131 21.94 -8.37 -6.58
CA ILE A 131 21.80 -8.91 -7.95
C ILE A 131 22.95 -9.89 -8.26
N THR A 132 24.17 -9.56 -7.86
CA THR A 132 25.34 -10.44 -8.05
C THR A 132 25.14 -11.80 -7.37
N GLN A 133 24.65 -11.82 -6.13
CA GLN A 133 24.38 -13.07 -5.40
C GLN A 133 23.19 -13.87 -5.98
N ILE A 134 22.16 -13.17 -6.47
CA ILE A 134 21.04 -13.82 -7.17
C ILE A 134 21.53 -14.49 -8.45
N GLU A 135 22.36 -13.81 -9.24
CA GLU A 135 22.92 -14.35 -10.49
C GLU A 135 23.90 -15.52 -10.24
N ALA A 136 24.61 -15.50 -9.11
CA ALA A 136 25.44 -16.61 -8.66
C ALA A 136 24.63 -17.84 -8.19
N GLY A 137 23.31 -17.68 -7.99
CA GLY A 137 22.43 -18.74 -7.49
C GLY A 137 22.59 -19.02 -6.00
N GLU A 138 23.15 -18.08 -5.25
CA GLU A 138 23.43 -18.20 -3.82
C GLU A 138 22.18 -17.94 -2.97
N LEU A 139 21.19 -17.23 -3.53
CA LEU A 139 19.98 -16.81 -2.82
C LEU A 139 18.75 -17.56 -3.30
N THR A 140 17.96 -18.05 -2.34
CA THR A 140 16.67 -18.70 -2.62
C THR A 140 15.52 -17.77 -2.30
N GLN A 141 14.65 -17.53 -3.27
CA GLN A 141 13.44 -16.75 -3.06
C GLN A 141 12.43 -17.54 -2.24
N PHE A 142 11.81 -16.90 -1.25
CA PHE A 142 10.73 -17.46 -0.46
C PHE A 142 9.41 -16.73 -0.71
N LYS A 143 8.29 -17.45 -0.55
CA LYS A 143 6.95 -16.88 -0.67
C LYS A 143 6.40 -16.55 0.70
N ALA A 144 6.42 -15.28 1.08
CA ALA A 144 5.81 -14.81 2.31
C ALA A 144 4.29 -15.08 2.32
N ARG A 145 3.76 -15.43 3.50
CA ARG A 145 2.32 -15.55 3.69
C ARG A 145 1.68 -14.16 3.66
N LYS A 146 0.67 -13.96 2.82
CA LYS A 146 -0.12 -12.72 2.82
C LYS A 146 -0.94 -12.64 4.11
N ILE A 147 -0.78 -11.53 4.83
CA ILE A 147 -1.58 -11.21 6.02
C ILE A 147 -2.83 -10.47 5.55
N THR A 148 -3.99 -10.93 6.01
CA THR A 148 -5.27 -10.23 5.85
C THR A 148 -5.81 -10.04 7.26
N LEU A 149 -6.08 -8.79 7.63
CA LEU A 149 -6.65 -8.41 8.91
C LEU A 149 -8.18 -8.37 8.82
#